data_AF-A0A7X5F883-F1
#
_entry.id   AF-A0A7X5F883-F1
#
_cell.length_a   1.000
_cell.length_b   1.000
_cell.length_c   1.000
_cell.angle_alpha   90.00
_cell.angle_beta   90.00
_cell.angle_gamma   90.00
#
_symmetry.space_group_name_H-M   'P 1'
#
loop_
_entity.id
_entity.type
_entity.pdbx_description
1 polymer ?
#
loop_
_entity_poly.entity_id
_entity_poly.type
_entity_poly.pdbx_seq_one_letter_code
_entity_poly.pdbx_strand_id
1 'polypeptide(L)' 'MKKSQQTNTGQFRKKREDTLIKSIEKKYDVDFNVRDDMKLGTYLKNKGLPSLSKAIDRITKKK' A
#
# COMPACT_ATOMS: atom_id res chain seq x y z
N MET A 1 -6.05 -12.97 -24.48
CA MET A 1 -6.02 -11.57 -23.99
C MET A 1 -6.61 -11.53 -22.57
N LYS A 2 -5.80 -11.30 -21.52
CA LYS A 2 -6.31 -11.21 -20.14
C LYS A 2 -6.98 -9.84 -19.93
N LYS A 3 -8.31 -9.79 -20.06
CA LYS A 3 -9.14 -8.65 -19.65
C LYS A 3 -9.10 -8.55 -18.12
N SER A 4 -8.34 -7.59 -17.60
CA SER A 4 -8.42 -7.19 -16.18
C SER A 4 -9.76 -6.50 -15.95
N GLN A 5 -10.77 -7.29 -15.61
CA GLN A 5 -12.11 -6.84 -15.24
C GLN A 5 -12.02 -5.90 -14.02
N GLN A 6 -12.50 -4.66 -14.18
CA GLN A 6 -12.80 -3.78 -13.05
C GLN A 6 -14.02 -4.34 -12.31
N THR A 7 -13.89 -4.58 -11.01
CA THR A 7 -15.06 -4.89 -10.19
C THR A 7 -15.75 -3.58 -9.80
N ASN A 8 -17.03 -3.48 -10.17
CA ASN A 8 -17.98 -2.37 -9.91
C ASN A 8 -18.35 -2.18 -8.42
N THR A 9 -17.48 -2.56 -7.50
CA THR A 9 -17.66 -2.34 -6.07
C THR A 9 -16.55 -1.38 -5.65
N GLY A 10 -16.85 -0.37 -4.82
CA GLY A 10 -15.90 0.66 -4.36
C GLY A 10 -14.71 0.14 -3.53
N GLN A 11 -14.24 -1.09 -3.76
CA GLN A 11 -13.01 -1.63 -3.25
C GLN A 11 -11.85 -0.95 -3.95
N PHE A 12 -11.02 -0.25 -3.18
CA PHE A 12 -9.74 0.27 -3.63
C PHE A 12 -9.01 -0.80 -4.45
N ARG A 13 -8.82 -0.51 -5.75
CA ARG A 13 -8.10 -1.37 -6.70
C ARG A 13 -6.85 -1.92 -6.02
N LYS A 14 -6.73 -3.27 -5.91
CA LYS A 14 -5.59 -3.93 -5.25
C LYS A 14 -4.30 -3.31 -5.79
N LYS A 15 -3.66 -2.46 -4.98
CA LYS A 15 -2.40 -1.81 -5.36
C LYS A 15 -1.40 -2.94 -5.59
N ARG A 16 -0.69 -2.90 -6.71
CA ARG A 16 0.27 -3.96 -7.07
C ARG A 16 1.25 -4.13 -5.90
N GLU A 17 1.44 -5.37 -5.47
CA GLU A 17 2.32 -5.74 -4.35
C GLU A 17 3.76 -5.24 -4.59
N ASP A 18 4.14 -5.07 -5.86
CA ASP A 18 5.43 -4.55 -6.31
C ASP A 18 5.60 -3.02 -6.23
N THR A 19 4.61 -2.29 -5.72
CA THR A 19 4.74 -0.83 -5.56
C THR A 19 5.80 -0.52 -4.52
N LEU A 20 6.79 0.31 -4.83
CA LEU A 20 7.78 0.79 -3.85
C LEU A 20 7.11 1.67 -2.79
N ILE A 21 7.47 1.47 -1.52
CA ILE A 21 6.99 2.29 -0.40
C ILE A 21 7.36 3.76 -0.60
N LYS A 22 8.57 4.06 -1.10
CA LYS A 22 9.00 5.43 -1.45
C LYS A 22 8.00 6.18 -2.35
N SER A 23 7.40 5.50 -3.32
CA SER A 23 6.40 6.11 -4.20
C SER A 23 5.06 6.33 -3.51
N ILE A 24 4.77 5.57 -2.46
CA ILE A 24 3.56 5.69 -1.64
C ILE A 24 3.74 6.84 -0.65
N GLU A 25 4.89 6.92 0.01
CA GLU A 25 5.27 8.03 0.89
C GLU A 25 5.09 9.36 0.18
N LYS A 26 5.71 9.52 -1.00
CA LYS A 26 5.56 10.71 -1.82
C LYS A 26 4.13 11.01 -2.26
N LYS A 27 3.33 9.96 -2.50
CA LYS A 27 1.96 10.12 -3.00
C LYS A 27 0.97 10.52 -1.91
N TYR A 28 1.16 9.98 -0.71
CA TYR A 28 0.22 10.14 0.41
C TYR A 28 0.77 11.04 1.50
N ASP A 29 1.98 11.59 1.33
CA ASP A 29 2.69 12.45 2.28
C ASP A 29 2.76 11.82 3.69
N VAL A 30 3.16 10.54 3.70
CA VAL A 30 3.32 9.72 4.91
C VAL A 30 4.75 9.21 4.98
N ASP A 31 5.23 8.95 6.18
CA ASP A 31 6.54 8.33 6.42
C ASP A 31 6.33 6.92 7.00
N PHE A 32 6.71 5.88 6.24
CA PHE A 32 6.67 4.50 6.73
C PHE A 32 7.95 4.12 7.49
N ASN A 33 8.98 4.96 7.46
CA ASN A 33 10.30 4.74 8.07
C ASN A 33 10.89 3.37 7.69
N VAL A 34 10.87 3.07 6.39
CA VAL A 34 11.44 1.84 5.82
C VAL A 34 12.45 2.19 4.74
N ARG A 35 13.23 1.20 4.31
CA ARG A 35 14.17 1.39 3.19
C ARG A 35 13.42 1.76 1.90
N ASP A 36 14.02 2.66 1.14
CA ASP A 36 13.53 3.15 -0.16
C ASP A 36 13.17 2.05 -1.18
N ASP A 37 13.87 0.92 -1.13
CA ASP A 37 13.69 -0.25 -2.00
C ASP A 37 12.61 -1.21 -1.53
N MET A 38 11.97 -0.95 -0.38
CA MET A 38 10.95 -1.82 0.16
C MET A 38 9.69 -1.80 -0.69
N LYS A 39 9.22 -2.99 -1.07
CA LYS A 39 7.93 -3.18 -1.73
C LYS A 39 6.77 -3.17 -0.72
N LEU A 40 5.64 -2.62 -1.14
CA LEU A 40 4.40 -2.58 -0.36
C LEU A 40 3.96 -3.97 0.08
N GLY A 41 4.02 -4.97 -0.80
CA GLY A 41 3.66 -6.35 -0.45
C GLY A 41 4.49 -6.90 0.71
N THR A 42 5.81 -6.69 0.68
CA THR A 42 6.72 -7.09 1.75
C THR A 42 6.41 -6.36 3.05
N TYR A 43 6.18 -5.05 2.98
CA TYR A 43 5.81 -4.24 4.13
C TYR A 43 4.51 -4.73 4.79
N LEU A 44 3.46 -4.96 3.99
CA LEU A 44 2.17 -5.43 4.47
C LEU A 44 2.28 -6.82 5.11
N LYS A 45 3.05 -7.74 4.51
CA LYS A 45 3.30 -9.08 5.08
C LYS A 45 4.05 -8.99 6.41
N ASN A 46 5.14 -8.22 6.47
CA ASN A 46 5.94 -8.06 7.68
C ASN A 46 5.16 -7.44 8.85
N LYS A 47 4.19 -6.56 8.55
CA LYS A 47 3.34 -5.90 9.56
C LYS A 47 2.00 -6.60 9.78
N GLY A 48 1.68 -7.67 9.04
CA GLY A 48 0.39 -8.37 9.10
C GLY A 48 -0.80 -7.50 8.68
N LEU A 49 -0.60 -6.56 7.75
CA LEU A 49 -1.61 -5.60 7.31
C LEU A 49 -2.35 -6.10 6.05
N PRO A 50 -3.69 -5.98 6.00
CA PRO A 50 -4.47 -6.49 4.87
C PRO A 50 -4.43 -5.58 3.63
N SER A 51 -4.10 -4.29 3.79
CA SER A 51 -4.14 -3.33 2.69
C SER A 51 -3.31 -2.07 2.96
N LEU A 52 -3.01 -1.34 1.89
CA LEU A 52 -2.35 -0.03 1.97
C LEU A 52 -3.15 0.98 2.81
N SER A 53 -4.47 1.03 2.68
CA SER A 53 -5.31 1.94 3.48
C SER A 53 -5.11 1.67 4.97
N LYS A 54 -5.08 0.40 5.39
CA LYS A 54 -4.85 0.06 6.80
C LYS A 54 -3.43 0.43 7.25
N ALA A 55 -2.46 0.35 6.34
CA ALA A 55 -1.09 0.77 6.61
C ALA A 55 -0.98 2.28 6.83
N ILE A 56 -1.63 3.08 5.98
CA ILE A 56 -1.69 4.54 6.11
C ILE A 56 -2.44 4.92 7.39
N ASP A 57 -3.63 4.36 7.63
CA ASP A 57 -4.42 4.59 8.84
C ASP A 57 -3.62 4.31 10.12
N ARG A 58 -2.77 3.28 10.10
CA ARG A 58 -1.95 2.92 11.25
C ARG A 58 -0.84 3.93 11.53
N ILE A 59 -0.33 4.61 10.51
CA ILE A 59 0.66 5.69 10.64
C ILE A 59 -0.01 6.96 11.10
N THR A 60 -1.11 7.34 10.45
CA THR A 60 -1.83 8.59 10.76
C THR A 60 -2.44 8.56 12.16
N LYS A 61 -2.96 7.41 12.63
CA LYS A 61 -3.47 7.25 14.01
C LYS A 61 -2.39 7.19 15.08
N LYS A 62 -1.12 7.02 14.71
CA LYS A 62 -0.01 6.95 15.67
C LYS A 62 0.53 8.34 16.04
N LYS A 63 0.02 9.38 15.40
CA LYS A 63 0.31 10.80 15.64
C LYS A 63 -0.75 11.38 16.54
#